data_AF-A0A561ENC1-F1
#
_entry.id   AF-A0A561ENC1-F1
#
_cell.length_a   1.000
_cell.length_b   1.000
_cell.length_c   1.000
_cell.angle_alpha   90.00
_cell.angle_beta   90.00
_cell.angle_gamma   90.00
#
_symmetry.space_group_name_H-M   'P 1'
#
loop_
_entity.id
_entity.type
_entity.pdbx_description
1 polymer ?
#
loop_
_entity_poly.entity_id
_entity_poly.type
_entity_poly.pdbx_seq_one_letter_code
_entity_poly.pdbx_strand_id
1 'polypeptide(L)'
;MSARPGIGIIGVGMPAHLHLEAFGREIEDAFGHLPMLVGSSATGKQWRDVDVRLILPDDEFDHLFPDHDAPARMDGRWSLLCAAISELGRLRTGLPVDFQIQRMSNANAKYDGVRHALGLHAVRGGQ
;
A
#
# COMPACT_ATOMS: atom_id res chain seq x y z
N MET A 1 -16.85 -30.24 -0.71
CA MET A 1 -15.38 -30.09 -0.75
C MET A 1 -15.07 -28.60 -0.63
N SER A 2 -14.64 -28.14 0.54
CA SER A 2 -14.31 -26.73 0.78
C SER A 2 -12.85 -26.52 0.37
N ALA A 3 -12.62 -25.70 -0.66
CA ALA A 3 -11.28 -25.28 -1.03
C ALA A 3 -10.71 -24.45 0.13
N ARG A 4 -9.52 -24.84 0.62
CA ARG A 4 -8.75 -23.98 1.52
C ARG A 4 -8.51 -22.66 0.79
N PRO A 5 -8.69 -21.49 1.43
CA PRO A 5 -8.30 -20.23 0.82
C PRO A 5 -6.81 -20.37 0.49
N GLY A 6 -6.49 -20.36 -0.79
CA GLY A 6 -5.11 -20.42 -1.23
C GLY A 6 -4.38 -19.24 -0.60
N ILE A 7 -3.30 -19.51 0.13
CA ILE A 7 -2.31 -18.49 0.48
C ILE A 7 -1.93 -17.87 -0.86
N GLY A 8 -2.46 -16.68 -1.14
CA GLY A 8 -2.26 -16.01 -2.43
C GLY A 8 -0.76 -15.96 -2.68
N ILE A 9 -0.34 -16.37 -3.89
CA ILE A 9 1.07 -16.26 -4.26
C ILE A 9 1.36 -14.77 -4.37
N ILE A 10 2.01 -14.21 -3.34
CA ILE A 10 2.52 -12.84 -3.40
C ILE A 10 3.52 -12.76 -4.55
N GLY A 11 3.22 -11.90 -5.52
CA GLY A 11 3.83 -11.89 -6.84
C GLY A 11 5.29 -11.46 -6.88
N VAL A 12 5.77 -10.79 -5.83
CA VAL A 12 7.07 -10.10 -5.83
C VAL A 12 8.26 -11.00 -5.46
N GLY A 13 8.01 -12.21 -4.96
CA GLY A 13 9.06 -13.20 -4.63
C GLY A 13 9.96 -12.80 -3.46
N MET A 14 10.84 -13.72 -3.05
CA MET A 14 11.84 -13.48 -2.00
C MET A 14 13.20 -13.09 -2.63
N PRO A 15 14.01 -12.21 -2.02
CA PRO A 15 13.81 -11.55 -0.72
C PRO A 15 12.99 -10.26 -0.79
N ALA A 16 12.63 -9.80 -1.99
CA ALA A 16 11.95 -8.51 -2.21
C ALA A 16 10.66 -8.35 -1.37
N HIS A 17 9.90 -9.43 -1.19
CA HIS A 17 8.74 -9.46 -0.31
C HIS A 17 9.08 -9.09 1.15
N LEU A 18 10.18 -9.59 1.72
CA LEU A 18 10.56 -9.23 3.10
C LEU A 18 10.95 -7.76 3.23
N HIS A 19 11.63 -7.22 2.21
CA HIS A 19 11.92 -5.79 2.17
C HIS A 19 10.65 -4.96 2.05
N LEU A 20 9.66 -5.44 1.28
CA LEU A 20 8.37 -4.79 1.15
C LEU A 20 7.56 -4.82 2.45
N GLU A 21 7.59 -5.93 3.19
CA GLU A 21 6.99 -6.02 4.53
C GLU A 21 7.67 -5.07 5.53
N ALA A 22 9.00 -5.04 5.57
CA ALA A 22 9.75 -4.10 6.41
C ALA A 22 9.43 -2.64 6.07
N PHE A 23 9.32 -2.32 4.77
CA PHE A 23 8.92 -1.00 4.31
C PHE A 23 7.46 -0.67 4.69
N GLY A 24 6.57 -1.66 4.62
CA GLY A 24 5.19 -1.53 5.09
C GLY A 24 5.10 -1.15 6.57
N ARG A 25 5.99 -1.72 7.41
CA ARG A 25 6.08 -1.36 8.82
C ARG A 25 6.54 0.08 9.05
N GLU A 26 7.50 0.58 8.27
CA GLU A 26 7.93 1.99 8.36
C GLU A 26 6.80 2.96 8.01
N ILE A 27 5.93 2.58 7.07
CA ILE A 27 4.73 3.35 6.74
C ILE A 27 3.71 3.28 7.89
N GLU A 28 3.48 2.10 8.47
CA GLU A 28 2.62 1.97 9.65
C GLU A 28 3.11 2.83 10.81
N ASP A 29 4.41 2.79 11.13
CA ASP A 29 4.98 3.59 12.21
C ASP A 29 4.84 5.11 11.95
N ALA A 30 4.82 5.54 10.67
CA ALA A 30 4.68 6.95 10.28
C ALA A 30 3.23 7.45 10.23
N PHE A 31 2.27 6.59 9.86
CA PHE A 31 0.88 6.98 9.59
C PHE A 31 -0.13 6.33 10.54
N GLY A 32 0.26 5.33 11.34
CA GLY A 32 -0.64 4.58 12.22
C GLY A 32 -1.54 3.57 11.51
N HIS A 33 -1.38 3.38 10.19
CA HIS A 33 -2.19 2.46 9.38
C HIS A 33 -1.30 1.58 8.51
N LEU A 34 -1.63 0.30 8.43
CA LEU A 34 -0.92 -0.65 7.57
C LEU A 34 -1.21 -0.34 6.08
N PRO A 35 -0.18 -0.25 5.22
CA PRO A 35 -0.39 -0.17 3.79
C PRO A 35 -0.76 -1.54 3.21
N MET A 36 -1.45 -1.51 2.08
CA MET A 36 -1.98 -2.68 1.40
C MET A 36 -1.26 -2.91 0.07
N LEU A 37 -0.77 -4.13 -0.16
CA LEU A 37 -0.41 -4.62 -1.48
C LEU A 37 -1.67 -4.94 -2.26
N VAL A 38 -1.80 -4.35 -3.46
CA VAL A 38 -2.96 -4.52 -4.34
C VAL A 38 -2.54 -4.79 -5.79
N GLY A 39 -3.50 -4.76 -6.71
CA GLY A 39 -3.22 -4.83 -8.15
C GLY A 39 -2.78 -6.22 -8.61
N SER A 40 -2.14 -6.27 -9.78
CA SER A 40 -1.72 -7.54 -10.40
C SER A 40 -0.63 -8.25 -9.58
N SER A 41 0.24 -7.50 -8.90
CA SER A 41 1.29 -8.05 -8.02
C SER A 41 0.74 -8.74 -6.76
N ALA A 42 -0.49 -8.43 -6.33
CA ALA A 42 -1.17 -9.09 -5.22
C ALA A 42 -1.77 -10.46 -5.59
N THR A 43 -1.90 -10.77 -6.88
CA THR A 43 -2.66 -11.96 -7.35
C THR A 43 -1.87 -12.87 -8.30
N GLY A 44 -0.73 -12.42 -8.84
CA GLY A 44 0.08 -13.22 -9.74
C GLY A 44 1.52 -12.72 -9.89
N LYS A 45 2.31 -13.40 -10.73
CA LYS A 45 3.74 -13.10 -10.94
C LYS A 45 4.02 -12.23 -12.17
N GLN A 46 3.01 -11.89 -12.95
CA GLN A 46 3.13 -11.01 -14.11
C GLN A 46 2.53 -9.65 -13.77
N TRP A 47 3.40 -8.68 -13.56
CA TRP A 47 3.06 -7.31 -13.17
C TRP A 47 4.19 -6.38 -13.62
N ARG A 48 3.90 -5.09 -13.83
CA ARG A 48 4.89 -4.06 -14.21
C ARG A 48 5.36 -3.25 -13.01
N ASP A 49 4.44 -3.03 -12.09
CA ASP A 49 4.53 -2.23 -10.88
C ASP A 49 4.03 -3.03 -9.68
N VAL A 50 4.44 -2.58 -8.51
CA VAL A 50 3.97 -3.09 -7.22
C VAL A 50 3.11 -2.01 -6.58
N ASP A 51 1.80 -2.11 -6.77
CA ASP A 51 0.82 -1.19 -6.21
C ASP A 51 0.74 -1.33 -4.68
N VAL A 52 1.15 -0.28 -3.98
CA VAL A 52 0.99 -0.16 -2.53
C VAL A 52 0.03 0.99 -2.24
N ARG A 53 -0.98 0.74 -1.40
CA ARG A 53 -2.01 1.73 -1.04
C ARG A 53 -2.06 1.92 0.46
N LEU A 54 -1.84 3.14 0.92
CA LEU A 54 -2.20 3.52 2.28
C LEU A 54 -3.63 4.05 2.25
N ILE A 55 -4.56 3.34 2.87
CA ILE A 55 -5.99 3.70 2.84
C ILE A 55 -6.32 4.34 4.19
N LEU A 56 -6.66 5.62 4.18
CA LEU A 56 -6.96 6.39 5.39
C LEU A 56 -8.47 6.58 5.56
N PRO A 57 -8.98 6.69 6.80
CA PRO A 57 -10.31 7.22 7.07
C PRO A 57 -10.55 8.55 6.34
N ASP A 58 -11.78 8.77 5.89
CA ASP A 58 -12.11 9.91 5.03
C ASP A 58 -11.79 11.26 5.69
N ASP A 59 -12.07 11.41 6.98
CA ASP A 59 -11.80 12.60 7.76
C ASP A 59 -10.30 12.87 7.91
N GLU A 60 -9.49 11.83 8.15
CA GLU A 60 -8.04 11.95 8.22
C GLU A 60 -7.43 12.32 6.86
N PHE A 61 -7.92 11.69 5.79
CA PHE A 61 -7.50 11.99 4.43
C PHE A 61 -7.80 13.46 4.07
N ASP A 62 -9.02 13.92 4.34
CA ASP A 62 -9.47 15.26 4.01
C ASP A 62 -8.75 16.33 4.84
N HIS A 63 -8.35 15.99 6.08
CA HIS A 63 -7.51 16.86 6.89
C HIS A 63 -6.11 17.03 6.32
N LEU A 64 -5.51 15.93 5.83
CA LEU A 64 -4.16 15.95 5.25
C LEU A 64 -4.12 16.57 3.85
N PHE A 65 -5.15 16.35 3.04
CA PHE A 65 -5.21 16.70 1.62
C PHE A 65 -6.51 17.44 1.26
N PRO A 66 -6.77 18.61 1.86
CA PRO A 66 -8.05 19.31 1.70
C PRO A 66 -8.33 19.77 0.26
N ASP A 67 -7.29 19.86 -0.59
CA ASP A 67 -7.41 20.25 -1.98
C ASP A 67 -7.44 19.06 -2.95
N HIS A 68 -7.52 17.81 -2.46
CA HIS A 68 -7.39 16.62 -3.32
C HIS A 68 -8.45 16.52 -4.42
N ASP A 69 -9.69 16.94 -4.13
CA ASP A 69 -10.79 16.92 -5.09
C ASP A 69 -10.90 18.23 -5.92
N ALA A 70 -9.93 19.14 -5.80
CA ALA A 70 -9.98 20.41 -6.52
C ALA A 70 -9.77 20.20 -8.04
N PRO A 71 -10.71 20.62 -8.90
CA PRO A 71 -10.70 20.26 -10.34
C PRO A 71 -9.55 20.88 -11.14
N ALA A 72 -8.88 21.90 -10.60
CA ALA A 72 -7.84 22.65 -11.31
C ALA A 72 -6.41 22.35 -10.82
N ARG A 73 -6.24 21.62 -9.70
CA ARG A 73 -4.93 21.36 -9.12
C ARG A 73 -4.95 20.04 -8.34
N MET A 74 -3.90 19.26 -8.50
CA MET A 74 -3.64 18.14 -7.61
C MET A 74 -3.13 18.68 -6.28
N ASP A 75 -3.55 18.08 -5.15
CA ASP A 75 -3.04 18.45 -3.84
C ASP A 75 -1.52 18.23 -3.79
N GLY A 76 -0.76 19.31 -3.60
CA GLY A 76 0.70 19.27 -3.69
C GLY A 76 1.35 18.42 -2.60
N ARG A 77 0.73 18.33 -1.42
CA ARG A 77 1.22 17.48 -0.33
C ARG A 77 1.00 16.02 -0.69
N TRP A 78 -0.18 15.68 -1.21
CA TRP A 78 -0.48 14.34 -1.69
C TRP A 78 0.50 13.91 -2.78
N SER A 79 0.72 14.75 -3.79
CA SER A 79 1.63 14.45 -4.89
C SER A 79 3.06 14.22 -4.42
N LEU A 80 3.56 15.10 -3.54
CA LEU A 80 4.91 15.00 -3.02
C LEU A 80 5.10 13.71 -2.21
N LEU A 81 4.16 13.39 -1.32
CA LEU A 81 4.24 12.18 -0.49
C LEU A 81 4.16 10.92 -1.35
N CYS A 82 3.24 10.85 -2.31
CA CYS A 82 3.13 9.68 -3.19
C CYS A 82 4.40 9.47 -4.01
N ALA A 83 4.97 10.54 -4.60
CA ALA A 83 6.21 10.45 -5.35
C ALA A 83 7.40 10.06 -4.46
N ALA A 84 7.57 10.72 -3.31
CA ALA A 84 8.69 10.48 -2.41
C ALA A 84 8.66 9.06 -1.82
N ILE A 85 7.49 8.58 -1.40
CA ILE A 85 7.33 7.24 -0.82
C ILE A 85 7.49 6.16 -1.91
N SER A 86 7.03 6.41 -3.14
CA SER A 86 7.28 5.49 -4.27
C SER A 86 8.78 5.33 -4.56
N GLU A 87 9.52 6.45 -4.64
CA GLU A 87 10.98 6.40 -4.85
C GLU A 87 11.71 5.75 -3.68
N LEU A 88 11.32 6.06 -2.43
CA LEU A 88 11.90 5.41 -1.26
C LEU A 88 11.62 3.90 -1.27
N GLY A 89 10.38 3.50 -1.55
CA GLY A 89 10.00 2.09 -1.66
C GLY A 89 10.82 1.37 -2.73
N ARG A 90 11.03 2.00 -3.89
CA ARG A 90 11.91 1.48 -4.94
C ARG A 90 13.34 1.30 -4.46
N LEU A 91 13.91 2.30 -3.78
CA LEU A 91 15.27 2.22 -3.23
C LEU A 91 15.42 1.13 -2.16
N ARG A 92 14.40 0.93 -1.31
CA ARG A 92 14.45 -0.02 -0.19
C ARG A 92 14.22 -1.46 -0.62
N THR A 93 13.40 -1.68 -1.65
CA THR A 93 12.94 -3.02 -2.04
C THR A 93 13.53 -3.52 -3.34
N GLY A 94 14.03 -2.62 -4.21
CA GLY A 94 14.38 -2.93 -5.59
C GLY A 94 13.17 -3.16 -6.51
N LEU A 95 11.94 -3.05 -5.99
CA LEU A 95 10.71 -3.22 -6.75
C LEU A 95 10.27 -1.89 -7.38
N PRO A 96 9.58 -1.92 -8.54
CA PRO A 96 8.94 -0.74 -9.12
C PRO A 96 7.66 -0.39 -8.33
N VAL A 97 7.82 0.15 -7.11
CA VAL A 97 6.70 0.50 -6.22
C VAL A 97 5.93 1.70 -6.78
N ASP A 98 4.61 1.55 -6.92
CA ASP A 98 3.65 2.64 -7.11
C ASP A 98 2.89 2.81 -5.79
N PHE A 99 3.22 3.87 -5.04
CA PHE A 99 2.57 4.17 -3.77
C PHE A 99 1.54 5.28 -3.92
N GLN A 100 0.35 5.07 -3.34
CA GLN A 100 -0.68 6.11 -3.25
C GLN A 100 -1.35 6.09 -1.88
N ILE A 101 -1.68 7.27 -1.38
CA ILE A 101 -2.59 7.44 -0.24
C ILE A 101 -3.99 7.62 -0.80
N GLN A 102 -4.98 6.90 -0.26
CA GLN A 102 -6.35 6.92 -0.77
C GLN A 102 -7.36 7.15 0.35
N ARG A 103 -8.39 7.96 0.05
CA ARG A 103 -9.61 8.06 0.84
C ARG A 103 -10.32 6.70 0.85
N MET A 104 -10.73 6.21 2.03
CA MET A 104 -11.32 4.87 2.19
C MET A 104 -12.59 4.68 1.36
N SER A 105 -13.50 5.65 1.34
CA SER A 105 -14.71 5.59 0.51
C SER A 105 -14.38 5.42 -0.98
N ASN A 106 -13.41 6.17 -1.50
CA ASN A 106 -12.95 6.06 -2.88
C ASN A 106 -12.31 4.69 -3.17
N ALA A 107 -11.46 4.20 -2.27
CA ALA A 107 -10.81 2.90 -2.43
C ALA A 107 -11.83 1.76 -2.46
N ASN A 108 -12.84 1.80 -1.58
CA ASN A 108 -13.87 0.77 -1.49
C ASN A 108 -14.87 0.83 -2.66
N ALA A 109 -15.14 2.01 -3.20
CA ALA A 109 -16.01 2.16 -4.37
C ALA A 109 -15.34 1.71 -5.68
N LYS A 110 -14.02 1.92 -5.83
CA LYS A 110 -13.30 1.70 -7.08
C LYS A 110 -12.70 0.30 -7.24
N TYR A 111 -12.41 -0.41 -6.15
CA TYR A 111 -11.62 -1.64 -6.20
C TYR A 111 -12.20 -2.75 -5.32
N ASP A 112 -12.63 -3.85 -5.95
CA ASP A 112 -13.14 -5.08 -5.33
C ASP A 112 -12.09 -6.22 -5.26
N GLY A 113 -10.86 -5.94 -5.70
CA GLY A 113 -9.76 -6.90 -5.73
C GLY A 113 -9.16 -7.25 -4.36
N VAL A 114 -8.31 -8.27 -4.35
CA VAL A 114 -7.57 -8.72 -3.15
C VAL A 114 -6.65 -7.61 -2.65
N ARG A 115 -6.57 -7.47 -1.32
CA ARG A 115 -5.65 -6.58 -0.61
C ARG A 115 -4.92 -7.36 0.46
N HIS A 116 -3.59 -7.33 0.45
CA HIS A 116 -2.77 -7.95 1.50
C HIS A 116 -2.12 -6.86 2.34
N ALA A 117 -2.31 -6.87 3.65
CA ALA A 117 -1.64 -5.93 4.53
C ALA A 117 -0.13 -6.23 4.57
N LEU A 118 0.69 -5.17 4.44
CA LEU A 118 2.14 -5.22 4.53
C LEU A 118 2.60 -4.69 5.88
N GLY A 119 3.60 -5.33 6.49
CA GLY A 119 4.10 -5.01 7.83
C GLY A 119 3.75 -6.08 8.87
N LEU A 120 3.17 -7.21 8.45
CA LEU A 120 2.71 -8.29 9.31
C LEU A 120 3.85 -9.27 9.65
N HIS A 121 4.99 -8.76 10.10
CA HIS A 121 5.95 -9.61 10.80
C HIS A 121 5.54 -9.71 12.26
N ALA A 122 5.38 -10.94 12.75
CA ALA A 122 4.97 -11.21 14.12
C ALA A 122 5.86 -10.42 15.09
N VAL A 123 5.26 -9.42 15.75
CA VAL A 123 5.77 -8.94 17.02
C VAL A 123 5.81 -10.18 17.90
N ARG A 124 6.99 -10.66 18.26
CA ARG A 124 7.10 -11.64 19.35
C ARG A 124 6.38 -10.99 20.52
N GLY A 125 5.23 -11.54 20.91
CA GLY A 125 4.46 -11.05 22.05
C GLY A 125 5.40 -10.82 23.22
N GLY A 126 5.55 -9.57 23.60
CA GLY A 126 6.36 -9.12 24.72
C GLY A 126 5.44 -8.44 25.71
N GLN A 127 5.09 -9.23 26.73
CA GLN A 127 4.54 -8.93 28.06
C GLN A 127 3.83 -7.60 28.31
#